data_AF-A0A7G7MF82-F1
#
_entry.id   AF-A0A7G7MF82-F1
#
_cell.length_a   1.000
_cell.length_b   1.000
_cell.length_c   1.000
_cell.angle_alpha   90.00
_cell.angle_beta   90.00
_cell.angle_gamma   90.00
#
_symmetry.space_group_name_H-M   'P 1'
#
loop_
_entity.id
_entity.type
_entity.pdbx_description
1 polymer ?
#
loop_
_entity_poly.entity_id
_entity_poly.type
_entity_poly.pdbx_seq_one_letter_code
_entity_poly.pdbx_strand_id
1 'polypeptide(L)'
;MTVPTPGPPRPVPGLPPRPHDPRPAPGQPGPAAGHARPADPRGPDPRAAVAAAMAGLDGLAERPLAEHVEAYERVHAALGDALAAGSA
;
A
#
# COMPACT_ATOMS: atom_id res chain seq x y z
N MET A 1 9.37 -23.89 -50.26
CA MET A 1 9.65 -22.77 -49.33
C MET A 1 10.09 -23.37 -48.01
N THR A 2 11.36 -23.23 -47.63
CA THR A 2 11.91 -23.80 -46.39
C THR A 2 11.70 -22.81 -45.25
N VAL A 3 11.03 -23.27 -44.18
CA VAL A 3 10.84 -22.49 -42.96
C VAL A 3 12.13 -22.58 -42.12
N PRO A 4 12.71 -21.47 -41.66
CA PRO A 4 13.87 -21.51 -40.76
C PRO A 4 13.45 -21.95 -39.35
N THR A 5 14.12 -22.98 -38.84
CA THR A 5 14.02 -23.46 -37.45
C THR A 5 14.53 -22.39 -36.47
N PRO A 6 13.80 -22.08 -35.38
CA PRO A 6 14.33 -21.25 -34.31
C PRO A 6 15.46 -21.98 -33.57
N GLY A 7 16.59 -21.31 -33.38
CA GLY A 7 17.73 -21.82 -32.61
C GLY A 7 17.44 -21.96 -31.11
N PRO A 8 18.27 -22.69 -30.35
CA PRO A 8 18.05 -22.94 -28.93
C PRO A 8 18.13 -21.64 -28.10
N PRO A 9 17.35 -21.54 -26.99
CA PRO A 9 17.41 -20.39 -26.10
C PRO A 9 18.79 -20.28 -25.45
N ARG A 10 19.31 -19.04 -25.40
CA ARG A 10 20.58 -18.75 -24.73
C ARG A 10 20.44 -18.95 -23.22
N PRO A 11 21.46 -19.51 -22.53
CA PRO A 11 21.47 -19.56 -21.08
C PRO A 11 21.52 -18.13 -20.52
N VAL A 12 20.54 -17.81 -19.69
CA VAL A 12 20.54 -16.54 -18.93
C VAL A 12 21.66 -16.60 -17.89
N PRO A 13 22.53 -15.58 -17.80
CA PRO A 13 23.46 -15.46 -16.69
C PRO A 13 22.68 -15.40 -15.37
N GLY A 14 23.11 -16.20 -14.39
CA GLY A 14 22.49 -16.24 -13.07
C GLY A 14 22.41 -14.84 -12.45
N LEU A 15 21.22 -14.50 -11.93
CA LEU A 15 21.01 -13.26 -11.19
C LEU A 15 22.02 -13.15 -10.03
N PRO A 16 22.59 -11.97 -9.76
CA PRO A 16 23.42 -11.77 -8.58
C PRO A 16 22.60 -12.06 -7.31
N PRO A 17 23.22 -12.55 -6.22
CA PRO A 17 22.54 -12.68 -4.95
C PRO A 17 22.00 -11.31 -4.54
N ARG A 18 20.73 -11.28 -4.16
CA ARG A 18 20.11 -10.06 -3.62
C ARG A 18 20.89 -9.62 -2.38
N PRO A 19 21.15 -8.32 -2.18
CA PRO A 19 21.66 -7.81 -0.91
C PRO A 19 20.83 -8.40 0.21
N HIS A 20 21.48 -8.96 1.22
CA HIS A 20 20.81 -9.56 2.36
C HIS A 20 19.81 -8.55 2.93
N ASP A 21 18.54 -8.92 3.00
CA ASP A 21 17.59 -8.21 3.82
C ASP A 21 18.11 -8.27 5.28
N PRO A 22 18.19 -7.16 6.03
CA PRO A 22 18.67 -7.18 7.40
C PRO A 22 17.66 -7.96 8.25
N ARG A 23 17.91 -9.27 8.39
CA ARG A 23 17.19 -10.13 9.33
C ARG A 23 17.32 -9.54 10.74
N PRO A 24 16.23 -9.20 11.43
CA PRO A 24 16.30 -8.70 12.80
C PRO A 24 17.01 -9.73 13.70
N ALA A 25 17.97 -9.27 14.50
CA ALA A 25 18.65 -10.12 15.47
C ALA A 25 17.65 -10.64 16.52
N PRO A 26 17.70 -11.94 16.90
CA PRO A 26 16.88 -12.44 17.99
C PRO A 26 17.36 -11.81 19.30
N GLY A 27 16.63 -10.81 19.78
CA GLY A 27 16.97 -10.10 21.02
C GLY A 27 16.72 -8.59 21.01
N GLN A 28 16.34 -7.98 19.89
CA GLN A 28 15.81 -6.61 19.93
C GLN A 28 14.38 -6.65 20.49
N PRO A 29 14.07 -5.94 21.60
CA PRO A 29 12.70 -5.68 21.98
C PRO A 29 12.07 -4.88 20.83
N GLY A 30 11.12 -5.48 20.12
CA GLY A 30 10.32 -4.75 19.14
C GLY A 30 9.61 -3.56 19.81
N PRO A 31 9.24 -2.51 19.07
CA PRO A 31 8.38 -1.46 19.62
C PRO A 31 7.16 -2.13 20.25
N ALA A 32 6.94 -1.87 21.54
CA ALA A 32 5.94 -2.55 22.35
C ALA A 32 4.60 -2.59 21.62
N ALA A 33 4.21 -3.79 21.21
CA ALA A 33 2.87 -4.05 20.72
C ALA A 33 1.87 -3.72 21.84
N GLY A 34 0.96 -2.79 21.56
CA GLY A 34 -0.36 -2.76 22.18
C GLY A 34 -0.40 -2.33 23.64
N HIS A 35 -0.12 -1.06 23.90
CA HIS A 35 -1.09 -0.36 24.73
C HIS A 35 -2.27 -0.08 23.79
N ALA A 36 -3.25 -0.99 23.75
CA ALA A 36 -4.57 -0.63 23.26
C ALA A 36 -5.03 0.51 24.16
N ARG A 37 -4.81 1.73 23.70
CA ARG A 37 -5.29 2.90 24.39
C ARG A 37 -6.82 2.82 24.27
N PRO A 38 -7.55 3.15 25.34
CA PRO A 38 -9.00 3.13 25.29
C PRO A 38 -9.43 4.02 24.14
N ALA A 39 -10.09 3.41 23.14
CA ALA A 39 -10.69 4.09 22.01
C ALA A 39 -11.47 5.27 22.56
N ASP A 40 -10.98 6.48 22.31
CA ASP A 40 -11.63 7.69 22.81
C ASP A 40 -13.01 7.74 22.13
N PRO A 41 -14.13 7.67 22.88
CA PRO A 41 -15.46 7.61 22.30
C PRO A 41 -15.88 8.94 21.64
N ARG A 42 -15.00 9.96 21.63
CA ARG A 42 -15.15 11.22 20.90
C ARG A 42 -14.30 11.29 19.63
N GLY A 43 -13.58 10.22 19.28
CA GLY A 43 -12.91 10.10 18.00
C GLY A 43 -13.92 10.18 16.84
N PRO A 44 -13.55 10.79 15.69
CA PRO A 44 -14.43 10.85 14.54
C PRO A 44 -14.89 9.43 14.15
N ASP A 45 -16.17 9.27 13.85
CA ASP A 45 -16.72 7.97 13.48
C ASP A 45 -15.96 7.42 12.25
N PRO A 46 -15.30 6.26 12.38
CA PRO A 46 -14.44 5.75 11.32
C PRO A 46 -15.22 5.41 10.05
N ARG A 47 -16.51 5.06 10.15
CA ARG A 47 -17.35 4.82 8.97
C ARG A 47 -17.69 6.12 8.25
N ALA A 48 -17.94 7.20 8.98
CA ALA A 48 -18.14 8.53 8.40
C ALA A 48 -16.87 9.03 7.69
N ALA A 49 -15.69 8.81 8.28
CA ALA A 49 -14.41 9.15 7.64
C ALA A 49 -14.18 8.37 6.34
N VAL A 50 -14.45 7.06 6.34
CA VAL A 50 -14.39 6.22 5.14
C VAL A 50 -15.40 6.69 4.08
N ALA A 51 -16.64 6.99 4.48
CA ALA A 51 -17.66 7.47 3.55
C ALA A 51 -17.27 8.80 2.88
N ALA A 52 -16.69 9.73 3.63
CA ALA A 52 -16.18 10.99 3.10
C ALA A 52 -15.00 10.78 2.13
N ALA A 53 -14.08 9.85 2.45
CA ALA A 53 -12.99 9.50 1.55
C ALA A 53 -13.50 8.91 0.23
N MET A 54 -14.47 7.99 0.29
CA MET A 54 -15.06 7.37 -0.90
C MET A 54 -15.84 8.38 -1.77
N ALA A 55 -16.51 9.35 -1.15
CA ALA A 55 -17.16 10.44 -1.89
C ALA A 55 -16.17 11.28 -2.71
N GLY A 56 -14.89 11.35 -2.30
CA GLY A 56 -13.83 12.02 -3.04
C GLY A 56 -13.44 11.35 -4.37
N LEU A 57 -13.91 10.13 -4.61
CA LEU A 57 -13.73 9.39 -5.87
C LEU A 57 -14.95 9.49 -6.81
N ASP A 58 -16.03 10.12 -6.37
CA ASP A 58 -17.21 10.31 -7.21
C ASP A 58 -16.86 11.14 -8.46
N GLY A 59 -17.31 10.70 -9.63
CA GLY A 59 -16.98 11.33 -10.91
C GLY A 59 -15.50 11.27 -11.32
N LEU A 60 -14.64 10.51 -10.62
CA LEU A 60 -13.20 10.47 -10.94
C LEU A 60 -12.94 10.01 -12.38
N ALA A 61 -13.75 9.09 -12.89
CA ALA A 61 -13.63 8.60 -14.28
C ALA A 61 -13.84 9.68 -15.35
N GLU A 62 -14.56 10.76 -15.02
CA GLU A 62 -14.81 11.89 -15.92
C GLU A 62 -13.70 12.95 -15.85
N ARG A 63 -12.82 12.85 -14.85
CA ARG A 63 -11.71 13.78 -14.64
C ARG A 63 -10.47 13.35 -15.44
N PRO A 64 -9.57 14.29 -15.80
CA PRO A 64 -8.32 13.97 -16.47
C PRO A 64 -7.48 12.94 -15.70
N LEU A 65 -6.85 12.00 -16.42
CA LEU A 65 -6.03 10.94 -15.83
C LEU A 65 -4.89 11.49 -14.94
N ALA A 66 -4.36 12.66 -15.27
CA ALA A 66 -3.33 13.33 -14.47
C ALA A 66 -3.80 13.64 -13.04
N GLU A 67 -5.10 13.85 -12.82
CA GLU A 67 -5.68 14.15 -11.51
C GLU A 67 -6.03 12.89 -10.69
N HIS A 68 -6.02 11.71 -11.32
CA HIS A 68 -6.41 10.46 -10.67
C HIS A 68 -5.45 10.11 -9.54
N VAL A 69 -4.14 10.25 -9.78
CA VAL A 69 -3.11 9.98 -8.77
C VAL A 69 -3.34 10.84 -7.53
N GLU A 70 -3.54 12.15 -7.69
CA GLU A 70 -3.77 13.05 -6.57
C GLU A 70 -5.05 12.69 -5.79
N ALA A 71 -6.11 12.30 -6.48
CA ALA A 71 -7.36 11.85 -5.85
C ALA A 71 -7.15 10.57 -5.04
N TYR A 72 -6.45 9.57 -5.60
CA TYR A 72 -6.15 8.32 -4.89
C TYR A 72 -5.22 8.53 -3.69
N GLU A 73 -4.21 9.40 -3.82
CA GLU A 73 -3.31 9.76 -2.70
C GLU A 73 -4.08 10.38 -1.54
N ARG A 74 -5.02 11.30 -1.82
CA ARG A 74 -5.89 11.90 -0.80
C ARG A 74 -6.75 10.84 -0.09
N VAL A 75 -7.29 9.87 -0.83
CA VAL A 75 -8.09 8.78 -0.25
C VAL A 75 -7.24 7.85 0.60
N HIS A 76 -6.04 7.48 0.14
CA HIS A 76 -5.11 6.67 0.95
C HIS A 76 -4.73 7.36 2.26
N ALA A 77 -4.43 8.66 2.22
CA ALA A 77 -4.12 9.42 3.42
C ALA A 77 -5.31 9.46 4.41
N ALA A 78 -6.52 9.74 3.92
CA ALA A 78 -7.73 9.79 4.75
C ALA A 78 -8.07 8.43 5.38
N LEU A 79 -7.92 7.33 4.62
CA LEU A 79 -8.12 5.98 5.13
C LEU A 79 -7.05 5.59 6.15
N GLY A 80 -5.79 5.98 5.91
CA GLY A 80 -4.69 5.76 6.85
C GLY A 80 -4.94 6.46 8.19
N ASP A 81 -5.40 7.72 8.15
CA ASP A 81 -5.78 8.48 9.35
C ASP A 81 -6.95 7.83 10.09
N ALA A 82 -8.02 7.47 9.38
CA ALA A 82 -9.19 6.82 9.98
C ALA A 82 -8.85 5.48 10.65
N LEU A 83 -7.98 4.68 10.03
CA LEU A 83 -7.50 3.42 10.61
C LEU A 83 -6.59 3.65 11.81
N ALA A 84 -5.68 4.63 11.75
CA ALA A 84 -4.82 4.99 12.86
C ALA A 84 -5.65 5.47 14.06
N ALA A 85 -6.65 6.32 13.83
CA ALA A 85 -7.56 6.83 14.85
C ALA A 85 -8.44 5.74 15.48
N GLY A 86 -8.90 4.76 14.70
CA GLY A 86 -9.66 3.61 15.22
C GLY A 86 -8.81 2.53 15.92
N SER A 87 -7.48 2.57 15.74
CA SER A 87 -6.52 1.69 16.41
C SER A 87 -5.89 2.28 17.68
N ALA A 88 -6.16 3.56 17.94
CA ALA A 88 -5.74 4.32 19.12
C ALA A 88 -6.77 4.23 20.25
#